data_AF-A0AA39L9Y1-F1
#
_entry.id   AF-A0AA39L9Y1-F1
#
_cell.length_a   1.000
_cell.length_b   1.000
_cell.length_c   1.000
_cell.angle_alpha   90.00
_cell.angle_beta   90.00
_cell.angle_gamma   90.00
#
_symmetry.space_group_name_H-M   'P 1'
#
loop_
_entity.id
_entity.type
_entity.pdbx_description
1 polymer ?
#
loop_
_entity_poly.entity_id
_entity_poly.type
_entity_poly.pdbx_seq_one_letter_code
_entity_poly.pdbx_strand_id
1 'polypeptide(L)'
;MASRTLEARFEHLTVGDENESSYARTKNLVTTTTTALPQADGKPNIFKVALKSQTSNAVASVALPSQVAQQKGGHMSPPRKAVGSSTTTRKSEETIEEYKGISLTAYQPSIPKQFHLGMFEIGRPLGKGKFGRVYLARERTSGFICGLKVLHKNELQHNNVEKQVRREIEIQSNLRHPNILQMYGHFHDSKRVFLILEFAAKGELYKHLRRENRFPEWKAAGYIAQMASALRYLHRKHVIHRDIKPENILVGVHDEIKISDFGWSVHAPNSRRKTMCGTLDYLPPEMIKPGTKDNYYNEKVDLWSLGVLTYEFLVGEAPFEDTPVMTQRRIARADMSIPSFVSPEASDLIKRLLVLDPEKRIPLEQVAQHPWILKYCVKGERATNRDKALR
;
A
#
# COMPACT_ATOMS: atom_id res chain seq x y z
N MET A 1 33.12 -1.52 23.94
CA MET A 1 32.52 -0.26 24.44
C MET A 1 31.77 0.56 23.37
N ALA A 2 31.62 0.08 22.12
CA ALA A 2 30.92 0.81 21.04
C ALA A 2 29.46 0.35 20.78
N SER A 3 28.97 -0.69 21.48
CA SER A 3 27.64 -1.27 21.25
C SER A 3 26.50 -0.57 22.01
N ARG A 4 26.81 0.14 23.11
CA ARG A 4 25.81 0.77 23.99
C ARG A 4 25.27 2.12 23.48
N THR A 5 25.85 2.69 22.43
CA THR A 5 25.44 4.00 21.87
C THR A 5 24.41 3.91 20.75
N LEU A 6 24.15 2.72 20.20
CA LEU A 6 23.13 2.48 19.17
C LEU A 6 21.76 2.12 19.78
N GLU A 7 21.75 1.38 20.88
CA GLU A 7 20.54 1.00 21.64
C GLU A 7 19.80 2.24 22.15
N ALA A 8 20.52 3.21 22.73
CA ALA A 8 19.96 4.45 23.26
C ALA A 8 19.38 5.40 22.19
N ARG A 9 19.78 5.26 20.92
CA ARG A 9 19.34 6.14 19.81
C ARG A 9 18.02 5.69 19.16
N PHE A 10 17.53 4.50 19.50
CA PHE A 10 16.23 4.01 19.01
C PHE A 10 15.09 4.24 20.01
N GLU A 11 15.38 4.43 21.30
CA GLU A 11 14.36 4.54 22.34
C GLU A 11 13.93 5.98 22.64
N HIS A 12 14.78 6.99 22.40
CA HIS A 12 14.41 8.38 22.61
C HIS A 12 15.08 9.29 21.57
N LEU A 13 14.27 9.94 20.72
CA LEU A 13 14.36 11.35 20.29
C LEU A 13 13.66 11.57 18.93
N THR A 14 12.62 12.40 18.99
CA THR A 14 11.90 13.05 17.89
C THR A 14 12.85 13.92 17.05
N VAL A 15 12.67 13.93 15.73
CA VAL A 15 13.45 14.80 14.84
C VAL A 15 12.89 16.23 14.93
N GLY A 16 13.69 17.14 15.48
CA GLY A 16 13.49 18.57 15.34
C GLY A 16 13.77 19.03 13.91
N ASP A 17 12.99 19.99 13.43
CA ASP A 17 13.23 20.70 12.17
C ASP A 17 14.49 21.55 12.30
N GLU A 18 15.54 21.23 11.55
CA GLU A 18 16.69 22.12 11.37
C GLU A 18 16.73 22.63 9.94
N ASN A 19 16.24 23.87 9.81
CA ASN A 19 16.46 24.78 8.72
C ASN A 19 17.48 25.81 9.23
N GLU A 20 18.79 25.59 9.07
CA GLU A 20 19.74 26.70 9.18
C GLU A 20 20.99 26.52 8.31
N SER A 21 21.38 27.67 7.77
CA SER A 21 22.38 27.95 6.76
C SER A 21 23.81 27.92 7.29
N SER A 22 24.76 27.51 6.44
CA SER A 22 26.17 27.88 6.58
C SER A 22 26.64 28.67 5.35
N TYR A 23 26.50 30.00 5.44
CA TYR A 23 27.33 30.96 4.71
C TYR A 23 28.59 31.22 5.53
N ALA A 24 29.76 30.86 5.03
CA ALA A 24 30.97 31.69 5.11
C ALA A 24 32.12 31.14 4.22
N ARG A 25 32.43 31.93 3.19
CA ARG A 25 33.70 32.19 2.49
C ARG A 25 34.92 31.28 2.76
N THR A 26 35.61 30.94 1.67
CA THR A 26 36.92 31.54 1.31
C THR A 26 37.14 31.46 -0.21
N LYS A 27 37.55 32.60 -0.80
CA LYS A 27 37.99 32.74 -2.19
C LYS A 27 39.40 32.18 -2.35
N ASN A 28 39.71 31.53 -3.47
CA ASN A 28 40.94 31.83 -4.21
C ASN A 28 40.80 31.44 -5.68
N LEU A 29 41.33 32.34 -6.51
CA LEU A 29 41.25 32.46 -7.96
C LEU A 29 42.59 31.97 -8.53
N VAL A 30 42.61 31.05 -9.49
CA VAL A 30 43.66 30.98 -10.53
C VAL A 30 43.08 30.43 -11.83
N THR A 31 43.36 31.17 -12.89
CA THR A 31 43.06 30.99 -14.31
C THR A 31 44.04 30.01 -14.97
N THR A 32 43.60 29.10 -15.85
CA THR A 32 44.38 28.69 -17.04
C THR A 32 43.50 28.00 -18.10
N THR A 33 44.01 28.03 -19.32
CA THR A 33 43.35 28.13 -20.62
C THR A 33 43.40 26.80 -21.40
N THR A 34 42.43 26.63 -22.34
CA THR A 34 42.50 25.90 -23.63
C THR A 34 43.01 24.46 -23.72
N THR A 35 42.21 23.55 -24.31
CA THR A 35 42.43 22.95 -25.66
C THR A 35 41.34 21.92 -26.01
N ALA A 36 41.07 21.76 -27.32
CA ALA A 36 40.01 20.94 -27.90
C ALA A 36 40.54 19.60 -28.47
N LEU A 37 39.74 18.53 -28.30
CA LEU A 37 39.42 17.35 -29.17
C LEU A 37 40.56 16.54 -29.87
N PRO A 38 40.37 15.27 -30.36
CA PRO A 38 39.15 14.46 -30.54
C PRO A 38 39.22 12.93 -30.18
N GLN A 39 38.03 12.29 -30.21
CA GLN A 39 37.64 10.90 -30.60
C GLN A 39 38.41 9.64 -30.12
N ALA A 40 37.67 8.68 -29.53
CA ALA A 40 37.60 7.26 -29.98
C ALA A 40 36.57 6.43 -29.17
N ASP A 41 36.04 5.41 -29.85
CA ASP A 41 34.91 4.54 -29.56
C ASP A 41 34.97 3.67 -28.28
N GLY A 42 33.77 3.32 -27.76
CA GLY A 42 33.61 2.25 -26.77
C GLY A 42 32.14 2.05 -26.33
N LYS A 43 31.58 0.90 -26.70
CA LYS A 43 30.17 0.46 -26.58
C LYS A 43 29.53 0.55 -25.18
N PRO A 44 28.17 0.56 -25.11
CA PRO A 44 27.40 0.85 -23.90
C PRO A 44 27.26 -0.36 -22.96
N ASN A 45 27.44 -0.13 -21.66
CA ASN A 45 27.08 -1.10 -20.61
C ASN A 45 25.57 -1.07 -20.34
N ILE A 46 24.90 -2.08 -20.89
CA ILE A 46 23.52 -2.45 -20.60
C ILE A 46 23.52 -3.40 -19.40
N PHE A 47 22.82 -3.07 -18.33
CA PHE A 47 22.30 -4.05 -17.38
C PHE A 47 20.83 -3.74 -17.05
N LYS A 48 19.93 -4.23 -17.91
CA LYS A 48 18.52 -4.45 -17.59
C LYS A 48 18.31 -5.97 -17.66
N VAL A 49 18.38 -6.63 -16.51
CA VAL A 49 18.14 -8.08 -16.41
C VAL A 49 16.63 -8.32 -16.50
N ALA A 50 16.20 -8.86 -17.64
CA ALA A 50 14.86 -9.39 -17.85
C ALA A 50 14.76 -10.82 -17.27
N LEU A 51 13.69 -11.09 -16.52
CA LEU A 51 13.27 -12.42 -16.14
C LEU A 51 12.93 -13.24 -17.41
N LYS A 52 13.60 -14.38 -17.58
CA LYS A 52 13.06 -15.52 -18.34
C LYS A 52 12.85 -16.65 -17.35
N SER A 53 11.59 -16.97 -17.02
CA SER A 53 11.25 -18.21 -16.32
C SER A 53 11.04 -19.32 -17.35
N GLN A 54 11.89 -20.35 -17.31
CA GLN A 54 11.61 -21.61 -17.97
C GLN A 54 10.55 -22.39 -17.16
N THR A 55 9.58 -22.92 -17.89
CA THR A 55 8.51 -23.80 -17.42
C THR A 55 8.99 -25.25 -17.36
N SER A 56 8.71 -25.96 -16.28
CA SER A 56 8.22 -27.36 -16.31
C SER A 56 7.95 -27.92 -14.90
N ASN A 57 6.82 -28.63 -14.80
CA ASN A 57 6.46 -29.72 -13.88
C ASN A 57 6.24 -29.39 -12.38
N ALA A 58 5.28 -29.96 -11.66
CA ALA A 58 4.16 -30.85 -11.95
C ALA A 58 3.17 -30.73 -10.77
N VAL A 59 1.87 -30.94 -11.03
CA VAL A 59 0.79 -30.85 -10.04
C VAL A 59 0.69 -32.18 -9.29
N ALA A 60 0.84 -32.16 -7.96
CA ALA A 60 0.45 -33.27 -7.10
C ALA A 60 -0.71 -32.80 -6.21
N SER A 61 -1.89 -33.35 -6.50
CA SER A 61 -3.11 -33.24 -5.70
C SER A 61 -3.02 -34.20 -4.51
N VAL A 62 -3.27 -33.70 -3.30
CA VAL A 62 -3.44 -34.54 -2.11
C VAL A 62 -4.88 -34.41 -1.61
N ALA A 63 -5.59 -35.53 -1.64
CA ALA A 63 -6.93 -35.71 -1.11
C ALA A 63 -6.89 -35.98 0.40
N LEU A 64 -7.86 -35.43 1.14
CA LEU A 64 -8.14 -35.81 2.53
C LEU A 64 -9.04 -37.06 2.58
N PRO A 65 -8.78 -38.03 3.49
CA PRO A 65 -9.67 -39.15 3.70
C PRO A 65 -10.85 -38.79 4.61
N SER A 66 -12.06 -39.12 4.13
CA SER A 66 -13.28 -39.17 4.94
C SER A 66 -13.45 -40.59 5.50
N GLN A 67 -13.65 -40.72 6.82
CA GLN A 67 -14.09 -41.97 7.44
C GLN A 67 -15.57 -41.91 7.79
N VAL A 68 -16.28 -42.92 7.27
CA VAL A 68 -17.68 -43.23 7.51
C VAL A 68 -17.74 -44.19 8.69
N ALA A 69 -18.56 -43.90 9.70
CA ALA A 69 -19.04 -44.89 10.66
C ALA A 69 -20.57 -44.76 10.77
N GLN A 70 -21.23 -45.84 10.34
CA GLN A 70 -22.66 -46.07 10.46
C GLN A 70 -23.03 -46.32 11.92
N GLN A 71 -24.18 -45.80 12.37
CA GLN A 71 -25.11 -46.61 13.16
C GLN A 71 -26.55 -46.11 13.03
N LYS A 72 -27.44 -47.10 13.01
CA LYS A 72 -28.85 -47.07 12.63
C LYS A 72 -29.76 -46.56 13.75
N GLY A 73 -30.89 -46.00 13.35
CA GLY A 73 -32.19 -46.39 13.89
C GLY A 73 -33.03 -45.29 14.53
N GLY A 74 -34.28 -45.16 14.07
CA GLY A 74 -35.39 -44.70 14.92
C GLY A 74 -36.19 -43.51 14.41
N HIS A 75 -37.21 -43.78 13.60
CA HIS A 75 -38.34 -42.87 13.34
C HIS A 75 -39.06 -42.45 14.63
N MET A 76 -39.51 -41.18 14.71
CA MET A 76 -40.94 -40.77 14.74
C MET A 76 -41.06 -39.28 15.12
N SER A 77 -41.87 -38.55 14.37
CA SER A 77 -42.48 -37.25 14.74
C SER A 77 -43.97 -37.50 15.07
N PRO A 78 -44.85 -36.52 15.37
CA PRO A 78 -44.77 -35.14 15.93
C PRO A 78 -45.75 -35.07 17.17
N PRO A 79 -46.41 -33.97 17.63
CA PRO A 79 -46.57 -32.62 17.07
C PRO A 79 -46.59 -31.39 18.01
N ARG A 80 -46.57 -30.23 17.33
CA ARG A 80 -46.91 -28.89 17.80
C ARG A 80 -48.32 -28.81 18.40
N LYS A 81 -48.51 -27.92 19.39
CA LYS A 81 -49.70 -27.10 19.58
C LYS A 81 -49.36 -25.82 20.34
N ALA A 82 -50.22 -24.81 20.17
CA ALA A 82 -49.94 -23.40 20.33
C ALA A 82 -50.87 -22.73 21.37
N VAL A 83 -50.53 -21.47 21.68
CA VAL A 83 -51.37 -20.36 22.20
C VAL A 83 -51.81 -20.42 23.68
N GLY A 84 -51.62 -19.28 24.38
CA GLY A 84 -52.32 -18.95 25.62
C GLY A 84 -51.79 -17.70 26.31
N SER A 85 -52.38 -16.54 26.01
CA SER A 85 -52.25 -15.27 26.74
C SER A 85 -53.13 -15.29 27.99
N SER A 86 -52.66 -14.78 29.14
CA SER A 86 -53.38 -13.77 29.94
C SER A 86 -52.73 -13.48 31.31
N THR A 87 -52.77 -12.19 31.62
CA THR A 87 -52.38 -11.39 32.78
C THR A 87 -53.00 -11.80 34.14
N THR A 88 -52.28 -11.62 35.27
CA THR A 88 -52.77 -10.98 36.53
C THR A 88 -51.72 -10.90 37.66
N THR A 89 -51.37 -9.65 38.02
CA THR A 89 -51.18 -9.03 39.36
C THR A 89 -50.69 -9.77 40.63
N ARG A 90 -49.59 -9.20 41.18
CA ARG A 90 -49.29 -8.78 42.58
C ARG A 90 -49.11 -9.80 43.73
N LYS A 91 -47.89 -9.80 44.31
CA LYS A 91 -47.49 -9.46 45.72
C LYS A 91 -46.12 -10.12 46.01
N SER A 92 -45.02 -9.36 46.07
CA SER A 92 -44.34 -8.87 47.29
C SER A 92 -43.90 -9.96 48.25
N GLU A 93 -42.63 -10.36 48.19
CA GLU A 93 -41.88 -10.86 49.34
C GLU A 93 -40.39 -10.58 49.12
N GLU A 94 -39.80 -9.91 50.11
CA GLU A 94 -38.41 -9.49 50.18
C GLU A 94 -37.50 -10.69 50.41
N THR A 95 -36.38 -10.77 49.70
CA THR A 95 -35.24 -11.58 50.14
C THR A 95 -33.96 -10.80 49.86
N ILE A 96 -33.22 -10.60 50.94
CA ILE A 96 -31.95 -9.90 51.05
C ILE A 96 -30.89 -10.73 50.33
N GLU A 97 -30.27 -10.20 49.26
CA GLU A 97 -29.03 -10.74 48.71
C GLU A 97 -27.90 -9.70 48.77
N GLU A 98 -26.76 -10.18 49.28
CA GLU A 98 -25.52 -9.44 49.54
C GLU A 98 -25.01 -8.69 48.29
N TYR A 99 -24.90 -7.36 48.39
CA TYR A 99 -24.04 -6.59 47.50
C TYR A 99 -22.57 -6.83 47.86
N LYS A 100 -21.97 -7.90 47.31
CA LYS A 100 -20.51 -8.01 47.20
C LYS A 100 -20.04 -7.09 46.08
N GLY A 101 -19.27 -6.08 46.49
CA GLY A 101 -18.81 -4.97 45.67
C GLY A 101 -18.23 -5.40 44.32
N ILE A 102 -18.76 -4.79 43.26
CA ILE A 102 -18.19 -4.84 41.92
C ILE A 102 -16.84 -4.11 42.01
N SER A 103 -15.77 -4.90 42.09
CA SER A 103 -14.41 -4.41 41.88
C SER A 103 -14.33 -3.86 40.46
N LEU A 104 -14.27 -2.54 40.35
CA LEU A 104 -13.87 -1.83 39.14
C LEU A 104 -12.48 -2.34 38.75
N THR A 105 -12.41 -3.32 37.85
CA THR A 105 -11.15 -3.78 37.27
C THR A 105 -10.52 -2.60 36.56
N ALA A 106 -9.53 -2.01 37.21
CA ALA A 106 -8.70 -0.95 36.68
C ALA A 106 -8.23 -1.38 35.28
N TYR A 107 -8.47 -0.51 34.30
CA TYR A 107 -7.93 -0.64 32.95
C TYR A 107 -6.40 -0.56 33.07
N GLN A 108 -5.73 -1.68 33.30
CA GLN A 108 -4.29 -1.73 33.27
C GLN A 108 -3.87 -1.47 31.82
N PRO A 109 -3.04 -0.44 31.54
CA PRO A 109 -2.48 -0.28 30.21
C PRO A 109 -1.72 -1.55 29.88
N SER A 110 -2.19 -2.27 28.86
CA SER A 110 -1.55 -3.50 28.40
C SER A 110 -0.10 -3.18 28.05
N ILE A 111 0.84 -3.85 28.72
CA ILE A 111 2.27 -3.75 28.42
C ILE A 111 2.44 -3.99 26.90
N PRO A 112 3.17 -3.12 26.17
CA PRO A 112 3.39 -3.30 24.74
C PRO A 112 3.92 -4.71 24.47
N LYS A 113 3.21 -5.48 23.64
CA LYS A 113 3.60 -6.85 23.31
C LYS A 113 4.99 -6.83 22.65
N GLN A 114 6.00 -7.34 23.35
CA GLN A 114 7.36 -7.42 22.83
C GLN A 114 7.46 -8.62 21.88
N PHE A 115 7.44 -8.36 20.57
CA PHE A 115 7.50 -9.41 19.57
C PHE A 115 8.93 -9.97 19.41
N HIS A 116 9.04 -11.27 19.16
CA HIS A 116 10.28 -11.93 18.76
C HIS A 116 10.00 -13.06 17.76
N LEU A 117 11.02 -13.49 17.01
CA LEU A 117 10.84 -14.44 15.90
C LEU A 117 10.24 -15.79 16.34
N GLY A 118 10.54 -16.23 17.57
CA GLY A 118 10.02 -17.47 18.15
C GLY A 118 8.49 -17.50 18.28
N MET A 119 7.81 -16.34 18.30
CA MET A 119 6.35 -16.25 18.35
C MET A 119 5.67 -16.60 17.02
N PHE A 120 6.44 -16.77 15.95
CA PHE A 120 5.91 -16.98 14.61
C PHE A 120 6.33 -18.34 14.05
N GLU A 121 5.39 -19.01 13.39
CA GLU A 121 5.65 -20.09 12.45
C GLU A 121 5.83 -19.47 11.06
N ILE A 122 7.00 -19.69 10.44
CA ILE A 122 7.33 -19.09 9.14
C ILE A 122 6.99 -20.09 8.04
N GLY A 123 6.09 -19.68 7.14
CA GLY A 123 5.68 -20.44 5.98
C GLY A 123 6.43 -20.04 4.70
N ARG A 124 5.76 -20.23 3.57
CA ARG A 124 6.33 -19.99 2.23
C ARG A 124 6.70 -18.51 2.00
N PRO A 125 7.71 -18.22 1.18
CA PRO A 125 7.97 -16.86 0.71
C PRO A 125 6.78 -16.33 -0.11
N LEU A 126 6.41 -15.08 0.11
CA LEU A 126 5.36 -14.36 -0.62
C LEU A 126 5.93 -13.44 -1.70
N GLY A 127 7.11 -12.88 -1.45
CA GLY A 127 7.76 -11.96 -2.38
C GLY A 127 9.18 -11.57 -1.95
N LYS A 128 9.91 -10.98 -2.90
CA LYS A 128 11.25 -10.42 -2.67
C LYS A 128 11.17 -8.90 -2.84
N GLY A 129 11.43 -8.17 -1.76
CA GLY A 129 11.56 -6.72 -1.79
C GLY A 129 13.00 -6.30 -2.10
N LYS A 130 13.22 -4.98 -2.17
CA LYS A 130 14.55 -4.41 -2.47
C LYS A 130 15.63 -4.76 -1.44
N PHE A 131 15.26 -4.86 -0.15
CA PHE A 131 16.18 -5.04 0.97
C PHE A 131 15.88 -6.30 1.81
N GLY A 132 15.11 -7.22 1.26
CA GLY A 132 14.56 -8.31 2.06
C GLY A 132 13.55 -9.20 1.37
N ARG A 133 12.95 -10.08 2.17
CA ARG A 133 11.92 -11.03 1.72
C ARG A 133 10.70 -10.93 2.62
N VAL A 134 9.54 -11.19 2.04
CA VAL A 134 8.28 -11.29 2.77
C VAL A 134 7.88 -12.76 2.83
N TYR A 135 7.55 -13.24 4.02
CA TYR A 135 7.10 -14.62 4.26
C TYR A 135 5.67 -14.63 4.75
N LEU A 136 4.92 -15.68 4.41
CA LEU A 136 3.70 -16.00 5.12
C LEU A 136 4.10 -16.41 6.54
N ALA A 137 3.42 -15.90 7.55
CA ALA A 137 3.68 -16.28 8.93
C ALA A 137 2.37 -16.48 9.68
N ARG A 138 2.42 -17.35 10.69
CA ARG A 138 1.33 -17.58 11.63
C ARG A 138 1.82 -17.26 13.03
N GLU A 139 1.17 -16.35 13.73
CA GLU A 139 1.44 -16.11 15.15
C GLU A 139 0.98 -17.33 15.96
N ARG A 140 1.88 -17.91 16.74
CA ARG A 140 1.70 -19.25 17.33
C ARG A 140 0.55 -19.31 18.34
N THR A 141 0.32 -18.25 19.10
CA THR A 141 -0.63 -18.25 20.22
C THR A 141 -2.07 -18.11 19.75
N SER A 142 -2.34 -17.13 18.89
CA SER A 142 -3.66 -16.80 18.35
C SER A 142 -3.97 -17.55 17.05
N GLY A 143 -2.95 -18.08 16.39
CA GLY A 143 -3.08 -18.65 15.05
C GLY A 143 -3.27 -17.59 13.96
N PHE A 144 -3.11 -16.31 14.27
CA PHE A 144 -3.32 -15.20 13.33
C PHE A 144 -2.32 -15.24 12.17
N ILE A 145 -2.84 -15.08 10.95
CA ILE A 145 -2.04 -15.11 9.71
C ILE A 145 -1.60 -13.70 9.33
N CYS A 146 -0.31 -13.53 9.07
CA CYS A 146 0.29 -12.26 8.69
C CYS A 146 1.38 -12.43 7.62
N GLY A 147 1.79 -11.32 7.01
CA GLY A 147 3.04 -11.23 6.25
C GLY A 147 4.18 -10.78 7.16
N LEU A 148 5.31 -11.49 7.16
CA LEU A 148 6.53 -11.10 7.88
C LEU A 148 7.59 -10.62 6.90
N LYS A 149 7.79 -9.29 6.82
CA LYS A 149 8.83 -8.66 6.00
C LYS A 149 10.14 -8.62 6.79
N VAL A 150 11.16 -9.28 6.27
CA VAL A 150 12.48 -9.44 6.91
C VAL A 150 13.51 -8.60 6.15
N LEU A 151 14.12 -7.64 6.83
CA LEU A 151 15.11 -6.71 6.30
C LEU A 151 16.47 -6.97 6.97
N HIS A 152 17.55 -7.03 6.20
CA HIS A 152 18.89 -7.29 6.74
C HIS A 152 19.61 -5.99 7.11
N LYS A 153 20.02 -5.81 8.37
CA LYS A 153 20.64 -4.56 8.87
C LYS A 153 21.89 -4.16 8.08
N ASN A 154 22.74 -5.12 7.72
CA ASN A 154 23.94 -4.87 6.92
C ASN A 154 23.60 -4.33 5.52
N GLU A 155 22.53 -4.83 4.88
CA GLU A 155 22.08 -4.33 3.58
C GLU A 155 21.51 -2.92 3.70
N LEU A 156 20.78 -2.61 4.78
CA LEU A 156 20.24 -1.27 5.02
C LEU A 156 21.35 -0.24 5.22
N GLN A 157 22.40 -0.61 5.95
CA GLN A 157 23.59 0.21 6.19
C GLN A 157 24.38 0.44 4.90
N HIS A 158 24.69 -0.64 4.18
CA HIS A 158 25.47 -0.56 2.95
C HIS A 158 24.78 0.32 1.89
N ASN A 159 23.45 0.27 1.81
CA ASN A 159 22.67 1.08 0.88
C ASN A 159 22.25 2.46 1.43
N ASN A 160 22.65 2.81 2.67
CA ASN A 160 22.26 4.06 3.35
C ASN A 160 20.73 4.32 3.41
N VAL A 161 19.93 3.27 3.61
CA VAL A 161 18.45 3.35 3.61
C VAL A 161 17.81 3.15 5.00
N GLU A 162 18.59 3.15 6.07
CA GLU A 162 18.08 3.01 7.45
C GLU A 162 17.03 4.07 7.80
N LYS A 163 17.27 5.33 7.39
CA LYS A 163 16.31 6.43 7.58
C LYS A 163 15.00 6.20 6.84
N GLN A 164 15.07 5.56 5.66
CA GLN A 164 13.91 5.23 4.85
C GLN A 164 13.03 4.18 5.54
N VAL A 165 13.66 3.11 6.05
CA VAL A 165 12.96 2.05 6.80
C VAL A 165 12.36 2.58 8.10
N ARG A 166 13.08 3.42 8.85
CA ARG A 166 12.55 4.04 10.08
C ARG A 166 11.29 4.85 9.78
N ARG A 167 11.31 5.63 8.70
CA ARG A 167 10.16 6.42 8.24
C ARG A 167 8.98 5.55 7.82
N GLU A 168 9.23 4.46 7.08
CA GLU A 168 8.19 3.47 6.72
C GLU A 168 7.50 2.95 7.99
N ILE A 169 8.28 2.54 9.00
CA ILE A 169 7.76 2.06 10.29
C ILE A 169 6.92 3.14 10.98
N GLU A 170 7.45 4.36 11.13
CA GLU A 170 6.79 5.46 11.83
C GLU A 170 5.46 5.85 11.17
N ILE A 171 5.47 6.05 9.84
CA ILE A 171 4.27 6.41 9.09
C ILE A 171 3.26 5.27 9.15
N GLN A 172 3.65 4.07 8.70
CA GLN A 172 2.71 2.96 8.51
C GLN A 172 2.13 2.43 9.83
N SER A 173 2.87 2.55 10.95
CA SER A 173 2.36 2.21 12.30
C SER A 173 1.09 2.96 12.65
N ASN A 174 0.95 4.19 12.14
CA ASN A 174 -0.12 5.13 12.48
C ASN A 174 -1.25 5.18 11.43
N LEU A 175 -1.17 4.37 10.37
CA LEU A 175 -2.19 4.33 9.31
C LEU A 175 -3.19 3.19 9.58
N ARG A 176 -4.48 3.54 9.52
CA ARG A 176 -5.62 2.63 9.69
C ARG A 176 -6.68 3.01 8.66
N HIS A 177 -6.73 2.27 7.57
CA HIS A 177 -7.69 2.44 6.49
C HIS A 177 -7.88 1.10 5.77
N PRO A 178 -9.09 0.70 5.35
CA PRO A 178 -9.33 -0.60 4.71
C PRO A 178 -8.49 -0.83 3.45
N ASN A 179 -8.14 0.24 2.74
CA ASN A 179 -7.35 0.18 1.50
C ASN A 179 -5.85 0.50 1.66
N ILE A 180 -5.34 0.45 2.89
CA ILE A 180 -3.91 0.58 3.18
C ILE A 180 -3.47 -0.69 3.90
N LEU A 181 -2.36 -1.28 3.47
CA LEU A 181 -1.82 -2.48 4.09
C LEU A 181 -1.44 -2.19 5.55
N GLN A 182 -2.11 -2.85 6.48
CA GLN A 182 -1.90 -2.58 7.89
C GLN A 182 -0.54 -3.13 8.37
N MET A 183 0.17 -2.34 9.18
CA MET A 183 1.29 -2.84 9.98
C MET A 183 0.82 -3.04 11.43
N TYR A 184 0.89 -4.29 11.90
CA TYR A 184 0.49 -4.65 13.25
C TYR A 184 1.59 -4.39 14.28
N GLY A 185 2.85 -4.42 13.86
CA GLY A 185 3.99 -4.17 14.72
C GLY A 185 5.30 -4.43 14.01
N HIS A 186 6.39 -4.24 14.74
CA HIS A 186 7.73 -4.52 14.27
C HIS A 186 8.60 -5.02 15.43
N PHE A 187 9.70 -5.70 15.12
CA PHE A 187 10.74 -6.07 16.07
C PHE A 187 12.07 -6.22 15.35
N HIS A 188 13.16 -6.43 16.08
CA HIS A 188 14.47 -6.66 15.48
C HIS A 188 15.29 -7.67 16.30
N ASP A 189 16.25 -8.30 15.65
CA ASP A 189 17.33 -9.04 16.30
C ASP A 189 18.69 -8.35 16.02
N SER A 190 19.80 -9.02 16.32
CA SER A 190 21.14 -8.46 16.09
C SER A 190 21.46 -8.24 14.59
N LYS A 191 20.77 -8.93 13.68
CA LYS A 191 21.08 -8.95 12.23
C LYS A 191 19.95 -8.40 11.35
N ARG A 192 18.71 -8.38 11.83
CA ARG A 192 17.50 -8.18 11.02
C ARG A 192 16.48 -7.29 11.70
N VAL A 193 15.68 -6.62 10.88
CA VAL A 193 14.44 -5.93 11.26
C VAL A 193 13.26 -6.69 10.66
N PHE A 194 12.19 -6.83 11.42
CA PHE A 194 10.98 -7.57 11.06
C PHE A 194 9.77 -6.66 11.14
N LEU A 195 8.99 -6.60 10.06
CA LEU A 195 7.70 -5.91 10.03
C LEU A 195 6.58 -6.95 9.95
N ILE A 196 5.60 -6.82 10.85
CA ILE A 196 4.41 -7.68 10.91
C ILE A 196 3.31 -6.96 10.17
N LEU A 197 2.97 -7.46 8.98
CA LEU A 197 2.07 -6.83 8.03
C LEU A 197 0.80 -7.66 7.84
N GLU A 198 -0.27 -6.99 7.42
CA GLU A 198 -1.47 -7.63 6.89
C GLU A 198 -1.12 -8.58 5.73
N PHE A 199 -1.79 -9.74 5.70
CA PHE A 199 -1.61 -10.70 4.63
C PHE A 199 -2.60 -10.41 3.47
N ALA A 200 -2.09 -9.85 2.38
CA ALA A 200 -2.86 -9.66 1.15
C ALA A 200 -2.83 -10.94 0.30
N ALA A 201 -3.87 -11.78 0.45
CA ALA A 201 -3.88 -13.15 -0.05
C ALA A 201 -3.78 -13.29 -1.58
N LYS A 202 -4.22 -12.28 -2.34
CA LYS A 202 -4.20 -12.29 -3.82
C LYS A 202 -2.93 -11.67 -4.40
N GLY A 203 -2.00 -11.18 -3.57
CA GLY A 203 -0.68 -10.70 -4.01
C GLY A 203 -0.71 -9.36 -4.74
N GLU A 204 0.34 -9.07 -5.51
CA GLU A 204 0.53 -7.78 -6.20
C GLU A 204 -0.46 -7.55 -7.35
N LEU A 205 -1.09 -6.38 -7.37
CA LEU A 205 -2.02 -5.96 -8.41
C LEU A 205 -1.38 -5.93 -9.80
N TYR A 206 -0.08 -5.63 -9.90
CA TYR A 206 0.71 -5.76 -11.13
C TYR A 206 0.54 -7.12 -11.81
N LYS A 207 0.62 -8.22 -11.04
CA LYS A 207 0.47 -9.59 -11.58
C LYS A 207 -0.93 -9.86 -12.10
N HIS A 208 -1.96 -9.24 -11.50
CA HIS A 208 -3.34 -9.32 -12.00
C HIS A 208 -3.47 -8.57 -13.33
N LEU A 209 -2.95 -7.34 -13.41
CA LEU A 209 -3.00 -6.54 -14.62
C LEU A 209 -2.29 -7.24 -15.79
N ARG A 210 -1.08 -7.77 -15.55
CA ARG A 210 -0.32 -8.51 -16.59
C ARG A 210 -1.05 -9.77 -17.06
N ARG A 211 -1.76 -10.47 -16.17
CA ARG A 211 -2.52 -11.68 -16.54
C ARG A 211 -3.76 -11.35 -17.38
N GLU A 212 -4.41 -10.23 -17.09
CA GLU A 212 -5.63 -9.80 -17.79
C GLU A 212 -5.34 -8.91 -19.01
N ASN A 213 -4.08 -8.54 -19.23
CA ASN A 213 -3.59 -7.50 -20.14
C ASN A 213 -4.07 -6.09 -19.80
N ARG A 214 -5.38 -5.93 -19.54
CA ARG A 214 -6.04 -4.72 -19.07
C ARG A 214 -7.29 -5.11 -18.28
N PHE A 215 -7.74 -4.24 -17.39
CA PHE A 215 -8.97 -4.45 -16.65
C PHE A 215 -10.20 -3.90 -17.40
N PRO A 216 -11.36 -4.58 -17.28
CA PRO A 216 -12.62 -3.99 -17.70
C PRO A 216 -12.95 -2.77 -16.82
N GLU A 217 -13.69 -1.81 -17.39
CA GLU A 217 -13.91 -0.52 -16.73
C GLU A 217 -14.55 -0.63 -15.34
N TRP A 218 -15.47 -1.57 -15.12
CA TRP A 218 -16.11 -1.74 -13.82
C TRP A 218 -15.11 -2.12 -12.72
N LYS A 219 -14.12 -2.96 -13.06
CA LYS A 219 -13.06 -3.39 -12.14
C LYS A 219 -12.06 -2.27 -11.91
N ALA A 220 -11.63 -1.61 -12.97
CA ALA A 220 -10.76 -0.45 -12.89
C ALA A 220 -11.39 0.67 -12.04
N ALA A 221 -12.66 1.02 -12.27
CA ALA A 221 -13.38 2.03 -11.50
C ALA A 221 -13.47 1.65 -10.01
N GLY A 222 -13.75 0.38 -9.70
CA GLY A 222 -13.75 -0.13 -8.32
C GLY A 222 -12.41 0.06 -7.62
N TYR A 223 -11.30 -0.24 -8.30
CA TYR A 223 -9.95 -0.01 -7.77
C TYR A 223 -9.61 1.47 -7.64
N ILE A 224 -9.93 2.30 -8.63
CA ILE A 224 -9.66 3.74 -8.58
C ILE A 224 -10.47 4.42 -7.47
N ALA A 225 -11.71 4.00 -7.22
CA ALA A 225 -12.50 4.50 -6.10
C ALA A 225 -11.85 4.18 -4.74
N GLN A 226 -11.36 2.94 -4.57
CA GLN A 226 -10.65 2.52 -3.36
C GLN A 226 -9.32 3.27 -3.18
N MET A 227 -8.56 3.45 -4.27
CA MET A 227 -7.34 4.26 -4.28
C MET A 227 -7.61 5.70 -3.88
N ALA A 228 -8.64 6.34 -4.45
CA ALA A 228 -9.01 7.71 -4.11
C ALA A 228 -9.38 7.85 -2.62
N SER A 229 -10.10 6.88 -2.06
CA SER A 229 -10.41 6.85 -0.62
C SER A 229 -9.14 6.76 0.24
N ALA A 230 -8.22 5.87 -0.12
CA ALA A 230 -6.96 5.68 0.61
C ALA A 230 -6.06 6.92 0.53
N LEU A 231 -5.89 7.50 -0.66
CA LEU A 231 -5.11 8.72 -0.85
C LEU A 231 -5.69 9.90 -0.07
N ARG A 232 -7.03 10.05 -0.05
CA ARG A 232 -7.69 11.10 0.74
C ARG A 232 -7.41 10.93 2.24
N TYR A 233 -7.41 9.69 2.73
CA TYR A 233 -7.02 9.40 4.11
C TYR A 233 -5.56 9.78 4.39
N LEU A 234 -4.63 9.42 3.49
CA LEU A 234 -3.22 9.77 3.61
C LEU A 234 -3.01 11.29 3.63
N HIS A 235 -3.62 12.01 2.70
CA HIS A 235 -3.47 13.46 2.55
C HIS A 235 -4.05 14.21 3.76
N ARG A 236 -5.16 13.75 4.35
CA ARG A 236 -5.69 14.27 5.63
C ARG A 236 -4.76 14.05 6.82
N LYS A 237 -3.90 13.05 6.75
CA LYS A 237 -2.82 12.80 7.71
C LYS A 237 -1.50 13.45 7.29
N HIS A 238 -1.52 14.35 6.32
CA HIS A 238 -0.33 15.01 5.77
C HIS A 238 0.73 14.01 5.25
N VAL A 239 0.31 12.82 4.82
CA VAL A 239 1.18 11.81 4.22
C VAL A 239 1.03 11.86 2.70
N ILE A 240 2.15 12.03 1.99
CA ILE A 240 2.20 11.92 0.52
C ILE A 240 2.88 10.59 0.18
N HIS A 241 2.27 9.78 -0.69
CA HIS A 241 2.79 8.43 -0.98
C HIS A 241 4.02 8.45 -1.89
N ARG A 242 3.93 9.18 -3.02
CA ARG A 242 5.01 9.43 -4.02
C ARG A 242 5.46 8.24 -4.88
N ASP A 243 5.03 7.02 -4.60
CA ASP A 243 5.37 5.84 -5.42
C ASP A 243 4.13 4.97 -5.70
N ILE A 244 3.05 5.59 -6.17
CA ILE A 244 1.83 4.88 -6.55
C ILE A 244 2.03 4.20 -7.90
N LYS A 245 1.97 2.86 -7.91
CA LYS A 245 2.08 1.98 -9.08
C LYS A 245 1.54 0.58 -8.77
N PRO A 246 1.19 -0.25 -9.76
CA PRO A 246 0.60 -1.56 -9.53
C PRO A 246 1.45 -2.51 -8.67
N GLU A 247 2.78 -2.37 -8.68
CA GLU A 247 3.70 -3.21 -7.88
C GLU A 247 3.60 -2.92 -6.39
N ASN A 248 3.26 -1.68 -6.02
CA ASN A 248 3.12 -1.24 -4.63
C ASN A 248 1.67 -1.37 -4.13
N ILE A 249 0.77 -1.95 -4.93
CA ILE A 249 -0.62 -2.20 -4.55
C ILE A 249 -0.81 -3.72 -4.46
N LEU A 250 -1.27 -4.19 -3.31
CA LEU A 250 -1.63 -5.60 -3.12
C LEU A 250 -3.15 -5.77 -3.19
N VAL A 251 -3.60 -7.01 -3.38
CA VAL A 251 -5.02 -7.38 -3.42
C VAL A 251 -5.33 -8.30 -2.25
N GLY A 252 -6.30 -7.91 -1.44
CA GLY A 252 -6.80 -8.66 -0.30
C GLY A 252 -7.70 -9.81 -0.70
N VAL A 253 -8.34 -10.46 0.28
CA VAL A 253 -9.11 -11.69 0.06
C VAL A 253 -10.43 -11.42 -0.66
N HIS A 254 -11.03 -10.24 -0.47
CA HIS A 254 -12.31 -9.82 -1.03
C HIS A 254 -12.14 -8.88 -2.25
N ASP A 255 -11.00 -8.96 -2.95
CA ASP A 255 -10.65 -8.07 -4.08
C ASP A 255 -10.53 -6.60 -3.70
N GLU A 256 -10.34 -6.30 -2.42
CA GLU A 256 -9.98 -4.96 -1.97
C GLU A 256 -8.50 -4.66 -2.23
N ILE A 257 -8.19 -3.45 -2.69
CA ILE A 257 -6.80 -3.04 -2.86
C ILE A 257 -6.19 -2.64 -1.51
N LYS A 258 -4.88 -2.84 -1.37
CA LYS A 258 -4.07 -2.48 -0.20
C LYS A 258 -2.83 -1.73 -0.67
N ILE A 259 -2.80 -0.41 -0.50
CA ILE A 259 -1.58 0.38 -0.74
C ILE A 259 -0.49 -0.08 0.22
N SER A 260 0.69 -0.34 -0.31
CA SER A 260 1.87 -0.81 0.41
C SER A 260 3.12 -0.04 0.00
N ASP A 261 4.24 -0.33 0.65
CA ASP A 261 5.56 0.31 0.42
C ASP A 261 5.57 1.83 0.63
N PHE A 262 5.52 2.21 1.91
CA PHE A 262 5.65 3.61 2.35
C PHE A 262 7.11 4.07 2.43
N GLY A 263 8.06 3.33 1.83
CA GLY A 263 9.48 3.69 1.85
C GLY A 263 9.74 5.06 1.22
N TRP A 264 8.96 5.47 0.23
CA TRP A 264 9.06 6.81 -0.35
C TRP A 264 8.06 7.80 0.24
N SER A 265 7.23 7.41 1.21
CA SER A 265 6.27 8.33 1.79
C SER A 265 6.94 9.33 2.72
N VAL A 266 6.29 10.49 2.89
CA VAL A 266 6.76 11.56 3.79
C VAL A 266 5.60 12.16 4.55
N HIS A 267 5.84 12.52 5.81
CA HIS A 267 4.98 13.42 6.56
C HIS A 267 5.35 14.87 6.16
N ALA A 268 4.39 15.60 5.61
CA ALA A 268 4.59 16.94 5.08
C ALA A 268 3.55 17.92 5.63
N PRO A 269 3.60 18.25 6.93
CA PRO A 269 2.67 19.21 7.53
C PRO A 269 2.74 20.62 6.88
N ASN A 270 3.89 20.98 6.29
CA ASN A 270 4.12 22.28 5.63
C ASN A 270 4.18 22.22 4.08
N SER A 271 3.67 21.15 3.45
CA SER A 271 3.42 20.99 2.00
C SER A 271 4.47 21.52 0.98
N ARG A 272 5.78 21.34 1.20
CA ARG A 272 6.84 21.67 0.22
C ARG A 272 8.05 20.73 0.31
N ARG A 273 8.47 20.06 -0.78
CA ARG A 273 9.62 19.10 -0.79
C ARG A 273 10.42 19.06 -2.11
N LYS A 274 11.72 18.64 -2.05
CA LYS A 274 12.71 18.69 -3.17
C LYS A 274 13.25 17.34 -3.70
N THR A 275 12.94 16.18 -3.11
CA THR A 275 13.56 14.88 -3.48
C THR A 275 12.93 14.26 -4.73
N MET A 276 13.73 13.85 -5.72
CA MET A 276 13.30 13.03 -6.86
C MET A 276 13.22 11.55 -6.46
N CYS A 277 12.04 10.94 -6.50
CA CYS A 277 11.81 9.52 -6.19
C CYS A 277 10.55 9.00 -6.92
N GLY A 278 10.54 7.72 -7.32
CA GLY A 278 9.41 7.03 -7.99
C GLY A 278 9.83 6.24 -9.23
N THR A 279 8.91 5.49 -9.85
CA THR A 279 9.08 4.91 -11.18
C THR A 279 8.85 5.97 -12.25
N LEU A 280 9.76 6.10 -13.23
CA LEU A 280 9.77 7.18 -14.22
C LEU A 280 8.41 7.41 -14.89
N ASP A 281 7.72 6.32 -15.26
CA ASP A 281 6.43 6.37 -15.97
C ASP A 281 5.28 6.97 -15.14
N TYR A 282 5.42 7.05 -13.81
CA TYR A 282 4.44 7.60 -12.88
C TYR A 282 4.84 8.97 -12.33
N LEU A 283 6.04 9.46 -12.68
CA LEU A 283 6.52 10.75 -12.18
C LEU A 283 5.72 11.88 -12.82
N PRO A 284 5.28 12.88 -12.02
CA PRO A 284 4.63 14.06 -12.55
C PRO A 284 5.63 15.05 -13.15
N PRO A 285 5.19 15.97 -14.04
CA PRO A 285 6.07 16.91 -14.74
C PRO A 285 6.92 17.79 -13.80
N GLU A 286 6.35 18.22 -12.67
CA GLU A 286 7.01 19.03 -11.64
C GLU A 286 8.13 18.29 -10.89
N MET A 287 8.17 16.95 -10.95
CA MET A 287 9.28 16.18 -10.39
C MET A 287 10.40 15.94 -11.41
N ILE A 288 10.14 16.10 -12.70
CA ILE A 288 11.09 15.81 -13.79
C ILE A 288 11.87 17.04 -14.23
N LYS A 289 11.27 18.24 -14.24
CA LYS A 289 11.92 19.48 -14.71
C LYS A 289 12.79 20.12 -13.61
N PRO A 290 14.13 20.00 -13.63
CA PRO A 290 14.99 20.66 -12.66
C PRO A 290 15.36 22.04 -13.21
N GLY A 291 14.86 23.14 -12.65
CA GLY A 291 15.22 24.46 -13.20
C GLY A 291 14.67 25.69 -12.48
N THR A 292 13.58 25.60 -11.75
CA THR A 292 13.19 26.66 -10.82
C THR A 292 13.91 26.39 -9.50
N LYS A 293 14.48 27.42 -8.87
CA LYS A 293 15.32 27.34 -7.63
C LYS A 293 14.64 26.68 -6.42
N ASP A 294 13.43 26.18 -6.61
CA ASP A 294 12.44 25.76 -5.64
C ASP A 294 11.59 24.63 -6.27
N ASN A 295 12.22 23.48 -6.52
CA ASN A 295 11.59 22.27 -7.06
C ASN A 295 10.65 21.65 -6.01
N TYR A 296 9.61 22.38 -5.62
CA TYR A 296 8.62 22.03 -4.61
C TYR A 296 7.43 21.34 -5.26
N TYR A 297 7.04 20.21 -4.68
CA TYR A 297 5.79 19.54 -4.98
C TYR A 297 5.02 19.24 -3.68
N ASN A 298 3.71 19.06 -3.82
CA ASN A 298 2.74 18.81 -2.76
C ASN A 298 2.02 17.46 -2.99
N GLU A 299 0.91 17.22 -2.30
CA GLU A 299 0.13 15.99 -2.40
C GLU A 299 -0.48 15.73 -3.79
N LYS A 300 -0.50 16.74 -4.67
CA LYS A 300 -1.00 16.65 -6.06
C LYS A 300 -0.19 15.69 -6.92
N VAL A 301 1.03 15.31 -6.52
CA VAL A 301 1.81 14.27 -7.21
C VAL A 301 1.09 12.92 -7.20
N ASP A 302 0.40 12.58 -6.11
CA ASP A 302 -0.35 11.32 -6.02
C ASP A 302 -1.59 11.33 -6.95
N LEU A 303 -2.15 12.51 -7.25
CA LEU A 303 -3.26 12.66 -8.20
C LEU A 303 -2.79 12.38 -9.64
N TRP A 304 -1.59 12.84 -10.00
CA TRP A 304 -0.99 12.50 -11.29
C TRP A 304 -0.77 10.99 -11.40
N SER A 305 -0.14 10.37 -10.41
CA SER A 305 0.09 8.93 -10.41
C SER A 305 -1.22 8.13 -10.42
N LEU A 306 -2.29 8.63 -9.80
CA LEU A 306 -3.64 8.05 -9.93
C LEU A 306 -4.18 8.11 -11.38
N GLY A 307 -3.91 9.19 -12.11
CA GLY A 307 -4.23 9.33 -13.52
C GLY A 307 -3.47 8.34 -14.41
N VAL A 308 -2.15 8.20 -14.17
CA VAL A 308 -1.29 7.20 -14.84
C VAL A 308 -1.81 5.80 -14.58
N LEU A 309 -2.12 5.47 -13.32
CA LEU A 309 -2.67 4.18 -12.91
C LEU A 309 -4.04 3.89 -13.55
N THR A 310 -4.91 4.91 -13.63
CA THR A 310 -6.23 4.78 -14.28
C THR A 310 -6.08 4.44 -15.76
N TYR A 311 -5.17 5.12 -16.46
CA TYR A 311 -4.87 4.82 -17.85
C TYR A 311 -4.33 3.39 -18.01
N GLU A 312 -3.33 3.02 -17.20
CA GLU A 312 -2.67 1.72 -17.31
C GLU A 312 -3.64 0.55 -17.02
N PHE A 313 -4.57 0.72 -16.08
CA PHE A 313 -5.62 -0.27 -15.85
C PHE A 313 -6.48 -0.51 -17.09
N LEU A 314 -6.78 0.53 -17.88
CA LEU A 314 -7.69 0.44 -19.01
C LEU A 314 -7.00 0.10 -20.33
N VAL A 315 -5.72 0.43 -20.45
CA VAL A 315 -4.95 0.26 -21.69
C VAL A 315 -3.96 -0.90 -21.60
N GLY A 316 -3.44 -1.20 -20.39
CA GLY A 316 -2.50 -2.27 -20.14
C GLY A 316 -1.03 -1.84 -20.12
N GLU A 317 -0.74 -0.58 -20.41
CA GLU A 317 0.60 0.02 -20.40
C GLU A 317 0.52 1.48 -19.94
N ALA A 318 1.63 2.04 -19.48
CA ALA A 318 1.62 3.41 -18.95
C ALA A 318 1.48 4.43 -20.11
N PRO A 319 0.77 5.56 -19.92
CA PRO A 319 0.47 6.52 -20.99
C PRO A 319 1.69 7.16 -21.65
N PHE A 320 2.83 7.17 -20.96
CA PHE A 320 4.08 7.82 -21.39
C PHE A 320 5.23 6.82 -21.59
N GLU A 321 4.95 5.52 -21.55
CA GLU A 321 5.98 4.47 -21.69
C GLU A 321 6.70 4.60 -23.04
N ASP A 322 8.03 4.70 -22.98
CA ASP A 322 8.95 4.82 -24.11
C ASP A 322 10.40 4.59 -23.60
N THR A 323 11.40 4.92 -24.40
CA THR A 323 12.77 5.16 -23.95
C THR A 323 12.81 6.25 -22.87
N PRO A 324 13.71 6.19 -21.86
CA PRO A 324 13.69 7.11 -20.72
C PRO A 324 13.68 8.60 -21.09
N VAL A 325 14.41 8.99 -22.14
CA VAL A 325 14.46 10.37 -22.63
C VAL A 325 13.12 10.78 -23.25
N MET A 326 12.49 9.90 -24.03
CA MET A 326 11.19 10.17 -24.63
C MET A 326 10.08 10.18 -23.59
N THR A 327 10.09 9.26 -22.62
CA THR A 327 9.16 9.27 -21.49
C THR A 327 9.20 10.60 -20.74
N GLN A 328 10.39 11.11 -20.40
CA GLN A 328 10.52 12.43 -19.77
C GLN A 328 9.94 13.55 -20.64
N ARG A 329 10.21 13.54 -21.95
CA ARG A 329 9.68 14.52 -22.90
C ARG A 329 8.15 14.46 -23.01
N ARG A 330 7.58 13.24 -23.04
CA ARG A 330 6.15 13.01 -23.12
C ARG A 330 5.45 13.47 -21.85
N ILE A 331 5.97 13.12 -20.67
CA ILE A 331 5.47 13.61 -19.38
C ILE A 331 5.52 15.14 -19.32
N ALA A 332 6.64 15.75 -19.69
CA ALA A 332 6.84 17.20 -19.65
C ALA A 332 5.83 18.00 -20.50
N ARG A 333 5.17 17.34 -21.45
CA ARG A 333 4.18 17.88 -22.39
C ARG A 333 2.77 17.29 -22.21
N ALA A 334 2.60 16.34 -21.28
CA ALA A 334 1.41 15.50 -21.15
C ALA A 334 1.01 14.85 -22.49
N ASP A 335 1.99 14.38 -23.25
CA ASP A 335 1.84 13.81 -24.58
C ASP A 335 1.45 12.32 -24.52
N MET A 336 0.14 12.08 -24.47
CA MET A 336 -0.48 10.75 -24.45
C MET A 336 -1.63 10.66 -25.45
N SER A 337 -1.85 9.46 -25.98
CA SER A 337 -3.03 9.13 -26.79
C SER A 337 -3.93 8.19 -25.98
N ILE A 338 -5.23 8.47 -25.92
CA ILE A 338 -6.19 7.56 -25.28
C ILE A 338 -6.86 6.74 -26.39
N PRO A 339 -6.75 5.39 -26.39
CA PRO A 339 -7.37 4.56 -27.41
C PRO A 339 -8.89 4.70 -27.46
N SER A 340 -9.48 4.54 -28.65
CA SER A 340 -10.92 4.71 -28.89
C SER A 340 -11.82 3.70 -28.15
N PHE A 341 -11.25 2.59 -27.67
CA PHE A 341 -11.98 1.62 -26.86
C PHE A 341 -12.20 2.06 -25.41
N VAL A 342 -11.52 3.11 -24.95
CA VAL A 342 -11.70 3.68 -23.61
C VAL A 342 -12.93 4.58 -23.66
N SER A 343 -13.87 4.42 -22.73
CA SER A 343 -15.11 5.21 -22.76
C SER A 343 -14.83 6.72 -22.65
N PRO A 344 -15.72 7.57 -23.20
CA PRO A 344 -15.63 9.01 -23.03
C PRO A 344 -15.55 9.43 -21.55
N GLU A 345 -16.31 8.77 -20.68
CA GLU A 345 -16.32 9.08 -19.24
C GLU A 345 -15.00 8.69 -18.54
N ALA A 346 -14.39 7.55 -18.91
CA ALA A 346 -13.06 7.19 -18.42
C ALA A 346 -11.98 8.15 -18.93
N SER A 347 -12.06 8.51 -20.22
CA SER A 347 -11.15 9.47 -20.85
C SER A 347 -11.22 10.85 -20.18
N ASP A 348 -12.41 11.31 -19.80
CA ASP A 348 -12.60 12.57 -19.06
C ASP A 348 -11.88 12.54 -17.71
N LEU A 349 -12.03 11.46 -16.93
CA LEU A 349 -11.33 11.34 -15.65
C LEU A 349 -9.80 11.35 -15.82
N ILE A 350 -9.27 10.58 -16.78
CA ILE A 350 -7.83 10.54 -17.07
C ILE A 350 -7.31 11.94 -17.41
N LYS A 351 -8.00 12.66 -18.30
CA LYS A 351 -7.61 14.02 -18.72
C LYS A 351 -7.67 15.04 -17.59
N ARG A 352 -8.58 14.89 -16.63
CA ARG A 352 -8.69 15.76 -15.45
C ARG A 352 -7.65 15.47 -14.37
N LEU A 353 -7.09 14.25 -14.33
CA LEU A 353 -6.00 13.88 -13.43
C LEU A 353 -4.62 14.23 -14.03
N LEU A 354 -4.42 13.95 -15.33
CA LEU A 354 -3.16 14.16 -16.04
C LEU A 354 -3.04 15.58 -16.62
N VAL A 355 -3.19 16.57 -15.73
CA VAL A 355 -3.03 17.99 -16.05
C VAL A 355 -1.63 18.46 -15.64
N LEU A 356 -0.97 19.21 -16.53
CA LEU A 356 0.39 19.73 -16.31
C LEU A 356 0.48 20.63 -15.08
N ASP A 357 -0.50 21.50 -14.88
CA ASP A 357 -0.62 22.36 -13.71
C ASP A 357 -1.20 21.56 -12.53
N PRO A 358 -0.42 21.32 -11.44
CA PRO A 358 -0.87 20.50 -10.32
C PRO A 358 -2.13 21.00 -9.64
N GLU A 359 -2.34 22.33 -9.62
CA GLU A 359 -3.48 22.95 -8.94
C GLU A 359 -4.78 22.83 -9.75
N LYS A 360 -4.68 22.51 -11.05
CA LYS A 360 -5.84 22.24 -11.92
C LYS A 360 -6.26 20.78 -11.95
N ARG A 361 -5.53 19.88 -11.30
CA ARG A 361 -5.89 18.46 -11.21
C ARG A 361 -7.16 18.30 -10.38
N ILE A 362 -8.08 17.45 -10.84
CA ILE A 362 -9.32 17.15 -10.11
C ILE A 362 -9.01 16.64 -8.68
N PRO A 363 -9.59 17.24 -7.62
CA PRO A 363 -9.32 16.81 -6.25
C PRO A 363 -9.96 15.44 -5.96
N LEU A 364 -9.40 14.70 -5.00
CA LEU A 364 -9.83 13.34 -4.66
C LEU A 364 -11.31 13.25 -4.24
N GLU A 365 -11.85 14.29 -3.60
CA GLU A 365 -13.27 14.41 -3.28
C GLU A 365 -14.16 14.37 -4.53
N GLN A 366 -13.71 15.01 -5.61
CA GLN A 366 -14.44 15.04 -6.89
C GLN A 366 -14.20 13.78 -7.71
N VAL A 367 -13.05 13.10 -7.56
CA VAL A 367 -12.82 11.79 -8.21
C VAL A 367 -13.87 10.77 -7.75
N ALA A 368 -14.18 10.72 -6.46
CA ALA A 368 -15.19 9.80 -5.93
C ALA A 368 -16.62 10.07 -6.47
N GLN A 369 -16.88 11.31 -6.92
CA GLN A 369 -18.16 11.74 -7.49
C GLN A 369 -18.13 11.78 -9.02
N HIS A 370 -17.03 11.37 -9.65
CA HIS A 370 -16.90 11.42 -11.09
C HIS A 370 -17.94 10.51 -11.75
N PRO A 371 -18.62 10.93 -12.85
CA PRO A 371 -19.66 10.12 -13.50
C PRO A 371 -19.23 8.70 -13.82
N TRP A 372 -17.98 8.50 -14.27
CA TRP A 372 -17.39 7.18 -14.52
C TRP A 372 -17.34 6.30 -13.27
N ILE A 373 -16.93 6.84 -12.12
CA ILE A 373 -16.87 6.12 -10.85
C ILE A 373 -18.28 5.80 -10.36
N LEU A 374 -19.20 6.77 -10.38
CA LEU A 374 -20.59 6.56 -9.96
C LEU A 374 -21.32 5.51 -10.82
N LYS A 375 -21.06 5.51 -12.13
CA LYS A 375 -21.64 4.56 -13.09
C LYS A 375 -21.35 3.11 -12.72
N TYR A 376 -20.13 2.80 -12.29
CA TYR A 376 -19.72 1.42 -12.00
C TYR A 376 -19.77 1.04 -10.51
N CYS A 377 -19.49 1.98 -9.60
CA CYS A 377 -19.43 1.67 -8.16
C CYS A 377 -20.80 1.74 -7.47
N VAL A 378 -21.65 2.71 -7.80
CA VAL A 378 -22.96 2.89 -7.12
C VAL A 378 -24.06 2.02 -7.76
N LYS A 379 -24.03 1.83 -9.09
CA LYS A 379 -24.95 0.91 -9.77
C LYS A 379 -24.54 -0.56 -9.61
N GLY A 380 -23.24 -0.83 -9.39
CA GLY A 380 -22.69 -2.17 -9.20
C GLY A 380 -23.17 -2.86 -7.91
N GLU A 381 -23.32 -2.12 -6.80
CA GLU A 381 -23.90 -2.66 -5.56
C GLU A 381 -25.36 -3.12 -5.75
N ARG A 382 -26.15 -2.39 -6.54
CA ARG A 382 -27.55 -2.77 -6.84
C ARG A 382 -27.66 -3.98 -7.76
N ALA A 383 -26.74 -4.13 -8.71
CA ALA A 383 -26.72 -5.28 -9.63
C ALA A 383 -26.20 -6.55 -8.93
N THR A 384 -25.12 -6.46 -8.16
CA THR A 384 -24.56 -7.59 -7.40
C THR A 384 -25.47 -8.05 -6.25
N ASN A 385 -26.21 -7.14 -5.62
CA ASN A 385 -27.24 -7.52 -4.63
C ASN A 385 -28.46 -8.18 -5.27
N ARG A 386 -28.82 -7.84 -6.53
CA ARG A 386 -29.87 -8.56 -7.27
C ARG A 386 -29.45 -9.98 -7.62
N ASP A 387 -28.22 -10.19 -8.08
CA ASP A 387 -27.72 -11.52 -8.43
C ASP A 387 -27.50 -12.42 -7.21
N LYS A 388 -27.20 -11.84 -6.03
CA LYS A 388 -27.16 -12.56 -4.75
C LYS A 388 -28.55 -12.88 -4.18
N ALA A 389 -29.58 -12.11 -4.52
CA ALA A 389 -30.96 -12.37 -4.10
C ALA A 389 -31.69 -13.39 -5.00
N LEU A 390 -31.10 -13.75 -6.13
CA LEU A 390 -31.61 -14.73 -7.10
C LEU A 390 -30.90 -16.09 -7.03
N ARG A 391 -29.98 -16.26 -6.08
CA ARG A 391 -29.34 -17.53 -5.71
C ARG A 391 -29.71 -17.85 -4.27
#